data_AF-A0A7X9AKP6-F1
#
_entry.id   AF-A0A7X9AKP6-F1
#
_cell.length_a   1.000
_cell.length_b   1.000
_cell.length_c   1.000
_cell.angle_alpha   90.00
_cell.angle_beta   90.00
_cell.angle_gamma   90.00
#
_symmetry.space_group_name_H-M   'P 1'
#
loop_
_entity.id
_entity.type
_entity.pdbx_description
1 polymer ?
#
loop_
_entity_poly.entity_id
_entity_poly.type
_entity_poly.pdbx_seq_one_letter_code
_entity_poly.pdbx_strand_id
1 'polypeptide(L)' 'MIFLLLIYASIFAINAPGLIKRKERKEFAAFLIFYAIAFALGLMYVLDIPVPSPMKGLQYLIADMLGMKYPPPG' A
#
# COMPACT_ATOMS: atom_id res chain seq x y z
N MET A 1 -10.15 5.41 -13.57
CA MET A 1 -8.79 5.94 -13.84
C MET A 1 -8.61 7.41 -13.46
N ILE A 2 -9.41 8.35 -14.03
CA ILE A 2 -9.17 9.80 -13.87
C ILE A 2 -9.20 10.27 -12.41
N PHE A 3 -10.15 9.78 -11.61
CA PHE A 3 -10.28 10.12 -10.19
C PHE A 3 -9.08 9.65 -9.37
N LEU A 4 -8.58 8.44 -9.64
CA LEU A 4 -7.40 7.89 -8.98
C LEU A 4 -6.19 8.81 -9.24
N LEU A 5 -5.96 9.18 -10.51
CA LEU A 5 -4.84 10.06 -10.87
C LEU A 5 -4.96 11.44 -10.20
N LEU A 6 -6.16 12.03 -10.20
CA LEU A 6 -6.41 13.32 -9.55
C LEU A 6 -6.14 13.26 -8.05
N ILE A 7 -6.67 12.27 -7.35
CA ILE A 7 -6.49 12.12 -5.89
C ILE A 7 -5.01 11.97 -5.55
N TYR A 8 -4.28 11.09 -6.25
CA TYR A 8 -2.87 10.87 -6.01
C TYR A 8 -2.05 12.14 -6.34
N ALA A 9 -2.32 12.79 -7.48
CA ALA A 9 -1.68 14.06 -7.82
C ALA A 9 -1.90 15.14 -6.76
N SER A 10 -3.12 15.26 -6.21
CA SER A 10 -3.43 16.19 -5.12
C SER A 10 -2.66 15.85 -3.84
N ILE A 11 -2.62 14.57 -3.44
CA ILE A 11 -1.87 14.12 -2.26
C ILE A 11 -0.39 14.49 -2.42
N PHE A 12 0.20 14.23 -3.59
CA PHE A 12 1.61 14.55 -3.86
C PHE A 12 1.84 16.06 -3.84
N ALA A 13 1.01 16.84 -4.53
CA ALA A 13 1.14 18.30 -4.59
C ALA A 13 1.04 18.98 -3.22
N ILE A 14 0.21 18.46 -2.32
CA ILE A 14 0.04 19.01 -0.96
C ILE A 14 1.22 18.61 -0.06
N ASN A 15 1.66 17.35 -0.10
CA ASN A 15 2.63 16.83 0.87
C ASN A 15 4.09 16.99 0.42
N ALA A 16 4.40 16.73 -0.87
CA ALA A 16 5.78 16.72 -1.37
C ALA A 16 6.55 18.04 -1.17
N PRO A 17 5.97 19.24 -1.41
CA PRO A 17 6.69 20.49 -1.24
C PRO A 17 7.14 20.73 0.21
N GLY A 18 6.33 20.30 1.18
CA GLY A 18 6.65 20.42 2.61
C GLY A 18 7.89 19.61 2.98
N LEU A 19 7.96 18.36 2.51
CA LEU A 19 9.11 17.47 2.78
C LEU A 19 10.37 17.93 2.06
N ILE A 20 10.25 18.41 0.81
CA ILE A 20 11.39 18.94 0.03
C ILE A 20 11.96 20.20 0.71
N LYS A 21 11.11 21.14 1.14
CA LYS A 21 11.54 22.38 1.80
C LYS A 21 12.27 22.13 3.11
N ARG A 22 11.87 21.11 3.87
CA ARG A 22 12.50 20.71 5.13
C ARG A 22 13.82 19.95 4.95
N LYS A 23 14.22 19.63 3.71
CA LYS A 23 15.39 18.79 3.36
C LYS A 23 15.38 17.40 4.01
N GLU A 24 14.20 16.90 4.39
CA GLU A 24 14.02 15.60 5.02
C GLU A 24 14.05 14.47 3.99
N ARG A 25 15.24 14.18 3.44
CA ARG A 25 15.41 13.21 2.35
C ARG A 25 14.97 11.79 2.74
N LYS A 26 15.15 11.40 4.00
CA LYS A 26 14.73 10.09 4.52
C LYS A 26 13.21 9.98 4.59
N GLU A 27 12.55 10.99 5.14
CA GLU A 27 11.09 11.04 5.22
C GLU A 27 10.47 11.12 3.83
N PHE A 28 11.08 11.88 2.92
CA PHE A 28 10.62 11.98 1.54
C PHE A 28 10.75 10.66 0.79
N ALA A 29 11.84 9.91 1.01
CA ALA A 29 12.00 8.58 0.45
C ALA A 29 10.94 7.61 1.01
N ALA A 30 10.71 7.62 2.32
CA ALA A 30 9.65 6.79 2.93
C ALA A 30 8.27 7.15 2.37
N PHE A 31 7.94 8.45 2.29
CA PHE A 31 6.71 8.94 1.68
C PHE A 31 6.56 8.40 0.25
N LEU A 32 7.59 8.53 -0.60
CA LEU A 32 7.55 8.05 -1.98
C LEU A 32 7.34 6.53 -2.07
N ILE A 33 7.99 5.74 -1.21
CA ILE A 33 7.85 4.29 -1.19
C ILE A 33 6.40 3.91 -0.85
N PHE A 34 5.86 4.45 0.24
CA PHE A 34 4.48 4.16 0.64
C PHE A 34 3.45 4.69 -0.36
N TYR A 35 3.70 5.88 -0.91
CA TYR A 35 2.86 6.49 -1.95
C TYR A 35 2.83 5.63 -3.21
N ALA A 36 3.98 5.12 -3.67
CA ALA A 36 4.06 4.24 -4.82
C ALA A 36 3.36 2.89 -4.59
N ILE A 37 3.51 2.29 -3.42
CA ILE A 37 2.82 1.05 -3.04
C ILE A 37 1.31 1.27 -3.05
N ALA A 38 0.83 2.33 -2.38
CA ALA A 38 -0.59 2.65 -2.34
C ALA A 38 -1.16 2.89 -3.75
N PHE A 39 -0.43 3.63 -4.59
CA PHE A 39 -0.81 3.89 -5.98
C PHE A 39 -0.91 2.60 -6.81
N ALA A 40 0.08 1.71 -6.67
CA ALA A 40 0.07 0.41 -7.35
C ALA A 40 -1.13 -0.45 -6.91
N LEU A 41 -1.43 -0.51 -5.61
CA LEU A 41 -2.60 -1.23 -5.09
C LEU A 41 -3.91 -0.61 -5.61
N GLY A 42 -4.00 0.72 -5.65
CA GLY A 42 -5.15 1.42 -6.22
C GLY A 42 -5.32 1.18 -7.72
N LEU A 43 -4.21 1.13 -8.48
CA LEU A 43 -4.24 0.78 -9.89
C LEU A 43 -4.73 -0.65 -10.10
N MET A 44 -4.21 -1.62 -9.34
CA MET A 44 -4.68 -2.99 -9.40
C MET A 44 -6.18 -3.06 -9.15
N TYR A 45 -6.69 -2.34 -8.14
CA TYR A 45 -8.12 -2.27 -7.85
C TYR A 45 -8.95 -1.71 -9.01
N VAL A 46 -8.52 -0.59 -9.60
CA VAL A 46 -9.26 0.05 -10.72
C VAL A 46 -9.21 -0.77 -12.02
N LEU A 47 -8.17 -1.58 -12.19
CA LEU A 47 -7.99 -2.47 -13.34
C LEU A 47 -8.61 -3.86 -13.13
N ASP A 48 -9.36 -4.07 -12.04
CA ASP A 48 -9.90 -5.38 -11.64
C ASP A 48 -8.83 -6.49 -11.54
N ILE A 49 -7.58 -6.09 -11.28
CA ILE A 49 -6.48 -7.02 -10.99
C ILE A 49 -6.61 -7.43 -9.52
N PRO A 50 -6.65 -8.73 -9.21
CA PRO A 50 -6.80 -9.19 -7.84
C PRO A 50 -5.65 -8.69 -6.97
N VAL A 51 -6.00 -7.87 -5.97
CA VAL A 51 -5.04 -7.35 -5.00
C VAL A 51 -4.61 -8.49 -4.08
N PRO A 52 -3.29 -8.79 -3.97
CA PRO A 52 -2.83 -9.87 -3.12
C PRO A 52 -3.19 -9.58 -1.66
N SER A 53 -3.92 -10.49 -1.04
CA SER A 53 -4.31 -10.36 0.36
C SER A 53 -3.14 -10.75 1.27
N PRO A 54 -2.71 -9.88 2.19
CA PRO A 54 -1.73 -10.22 3.22
C PRO A 54 -2.17 -11.43 4.06
N MET A 55 -3.47 -11.69 4.14
CA MET A 55 -4.04 -12.83 4.86
C MET A 55 -3.50 -14.16 4.34
N LYS A 56 -3.22 -14.29 3.04
CA LYS A 56 -2.62 -15.51 2.48
C LYS A 56 -1.22 -15.76 3.04
N GLY A 57 -0.42 -14.70 3.18
CA GLY A 57 0.91 -14.79 3.79
C GLY A 57 0.83 -15.09 5.29
N LEU A 58 -0.13 -14.47 5.98
CA LEU A 58 -0.38 -14.75 7.39
C LEU A 58 -0.84 -16.19 7.62
N GLN A 59 -1.72 -16.72 6.77
CA GLN A 59 -2.15 -18.11 6.81
C GLN A 59 -0.97 -19.07 6.64
N TYR A 60 -0.08 -18.82 5.68
CA TYR A 60 1.13 -19.63 5.54
C TYR A 60 2.02 -19.60 6.80
N LEU A 61 2.23 -18.43 7.39
CA LEU A 61 3.02 -18.31 8.61
C LEU A 61 2.34 -18.95 9.84
N ILE A 62 1.03 -18.78 9.99
CA ILE A 62 0.32 -19.18 11.21
C ILE A 62 -0.19 -20.63 11.13
N ALA A 63 -0.80 -21.01 10.02
CA ALA A 63 -1.36 -22.34 9.83
C ALA A 63 -0.28 -23.34 9.40
N ASP A 64 0.57 -22.99 8.44
CA ASP A 64 1.51 -23.96 7.87
C ASP A 64 2.81 -24.06 8.68
N MET A 65 3.35 -22.95 9.19
CA MET A 65 4.58 -22.98 10.01
C MET A 65 4.31 -23.21 11.51
N LEU A 66 3.28 -22.57 12.06
CA LEU A 66 2.94 -22.62 13.50
C LEU A 66 1.89 -23.70 13.85
N GLY A 67 1.26 -24.33 12.85
CA GLY A 67 0.28 -25.39 13.05
C GLY A 67 -1.06 -24.95 13.66
N MET A 68 -1.31 -23.63 13.73
CA MET A 68 -2.56 -23.10 14.29
C MET A 68 -3.64 -23.01 13.21
N LYS A 69 -4.74 -23.75 13.37
CA LYS A 69 -5.88 -23.69 12.44
C LYS A 69 -6.52 -22.30 12.48
N TYR A 70 -6.42 -21.55 11.38
CA TYR A 70 -7.08 -20.27 11.17
C TYR A 70 -7.71 -20.19 9.77
N PRO A 71 -8.98 -19.75 9.63
CA PRO A 71 -9.90 -19.34 10.70
C PRO A 71 -10.44 -20.55 11.49
N PRO A 72 -10.93 -20.36 12.73
CA PRO A 72 -11.55 -21.44 13.50
C PRO A 72 -12.74 -22.03 12.73
N PRO A 73 -13.00 -23.36 12.83
CA PRO A 73 -14.20 -23.95 12.25
C PRO A 73 -15.43 -23.28 12.87
N GLY A 74 -16.32 -22.79 12.00
CA GLY A 74 -17.61 -22.23 12.37
C GLY A 74 -18.63 -23.28 12.76
#